data_AF-M1BMD2-F1
#
_entry.id   AF-M1BMD2-F1
#
_cell.length_a   1.000
_cell.length_b   1.000
_cell.length_c   1.000
_cell.angle_alpha   90.00
_cell.angle_beta   90.00
_cell.angle_gamma   90.00
#
_symmetry.space_group_name_H-M   'P 1'
#
loop_
_entity.id
_entity.type
_entity.pdbx_description
1 polymer ?
#
loop_
_entity_poly.entity_id
_entity_poly.type
_entity_poly.pdbx_seq_one_letter_code
_entity_poly.pdbx_strand_id
1 'polypeptide(L)' 'MYYYDNEKLSWSQRAAQEAEKVASISCSGHGRAYIDGYVNVDGNPICECYSCYGGIDCSLFSSNCSANVEG' A
#
# COMPACT_ATOMS: atom_id res chain seq x y z
N MET A 1 -43.16 -6.89 4.79
CA MET A 1 -41.76 -7.00 5.24
C MET A 1 -40.89 -6.40 4.17
N TYR A 2 -40.35 -5.20 4.39
CA TYR A 2 -39.39 -4.59 3.48
C TYR A 2 -38.05 -5.26 3.72
N TYR A 3 -37.53 -5.96 2.70
CA TYR A 3 -36.16 -6.44 2.72
C TYR A 3 -35.27 -5.20 2.61
N TYR A 4 -34.55 -4.88 3.69
CA TYR A 4 -33.39 -4.01 3.59
C TYR A 4 -32.39 -4.74 2.70
N ASP A 5 -32.32 -4.32 1.44
CA ASP A 5 -31.25 -4.71 0.52
C ASP A 5 -29.99 -4.15 1.18
N ASN A 6 -29.21 -5.04 1.82
CA ASN A 6 -27.91 -4.70 2.40
C ASN A 6 -27.17 -3.86 1.37
N GLU A 7 -26.80 -2.64 1.76
CA GLU A 7 -26.17 -1.60 0.94
C GLU A 7 -25.13 -2.21 0.01
N LYS A 8 -25.53 -2.56 -1.22
CA LYS A 8 -24.59 -3.03 -2.22
C LYS A 8 -23.73 -1.82 -2.56
N LEU A 9 -22.42 -1.97 -2.35
CA LEU A 9 -21.43 -1.01 -2.84
C LEU A 9 -21.78 -0.70 -4.30
N SER A 10 -22.09 0.57 -4.56
CA SER A 10 -22.56 1.02 -5.87
C SER A 10 -21.50 1.92 -6.49
N TRP A 11 -21.66 3.24 -6.38
CA TRP A 11 -20.72 4.21 -6.93
C TRP A 11 -19.31 4.08 -6.34
N SER A 12 -19.19 3.64 -5.08
CA SER A 12 -17.92 3.51 -4.36
C SER A 12 -17.19 2.19 -4.61
N GLN A 13 -17.83 1.22 -5.27
CA GLN A 13 -17.29 -0.14 -5.39
C GLN A 13 -15.90 -0.14 -6.04
N ARG A 14 -15.74 0.61 -7.13
CA ARG A 14 -14.45 0.69 -7.83
C ARG A 14 -13.35 1.31 -6.97
N ALA A 15 -13.66 2.42 -6.30
CA ALA A 15 -12.69 3.10 -5.44
C ALA A 15 -12.26 2.22 -4.27
N ALA A 16 -13.20 1.49 -3.65
CA ALA A 16 -12.90 0.55 -2.59
C ALA A 16 -12.00 -0.61 -3.08
N GLN A 17 -12.30 -1.19 -4.25
CA GLN A 17 -11.49 -2.25 -4.85
C GLN A 17 -10.07 -1.79 -5.18
N GLU A 18 -9.90 -0.58 -5.69
CA GLU A 18 -8.56 -0.01 -5.96
C GLU A 18 -7.78 0.20 -4.66
N ALA A 19 -8.43 0.69 -3.60
CA ALA A 19 -7.82 0.85 -2.28
C ALA A 19 -7.41 -0.49 -1.65
N GLU A 20 -8.29 -1.48 -1.65
CA GLU A 20 -7.99 -2.82 -1.14
C GLU A 20 -6.87 -3.49 -1.93
N LYS A 21 -6.88 -3.36 -3.27
CA LYS A 21 -5.82 -3.90 -4.13
C LYS A 21 -4.46 -3.31 -3.74
N VAL A 22 -4.36 -2.00 -3.60
CA VAL A 22 -3.08 -1.35 -3.25
C VAL A 22 -2.65 -1.69 -1.81
N ALA A 23 -3.59 -1.70 -0.86
CA ALA A 23 -3.30 -2.10 0.51
C ALA A 23 -2.86 -3.56 0.66
N SER A 24 -3.23 -4.42 -0.30
CA SER A 24 -2.81 -5.83 -0.33
C SER A 24 -1.39 -6.07 -0.87
N ILE A 25 -0.72 -5.04 -1.40
CA ILE A 25 0.66 -5.15 -1.90
C ILE A 25 1.59 -5.46 -0.71
N SER A 26 2.33 -6.56 -0.82
CA SER A 26 3.30 -6.95 0.21
C SER A 26 4.54 -6.07 0.15
N CYS A 27 4.73 -5.23 1.17
CA CYS A 27 5.94 -4.43 1.39
C CYS A 27 6.79 -4.99 2.54
N SER A 28 6.79 -6.32 2.70
CA SER A 28 7.61 -7.06 3.67
C SER A 28 7.45 -6.65 5.15
N GLY A 29 6.39 -5.93 5.50
CA GLY A 29 6.21 -5.34 6.83
C GLY A 29 7.11 -4.12 7.11
N HIS A 30 7.87 -3.66 6.12
CA HIS A 30 8.85 -2.57 6.22
C HIS A 30 8.51 -1.38 5.31
N GLY A 31 7.26 -1.30 4.87
CA GLY A 31 6.77 -0.23 4.03
C GLY A 31 5.28 -0.40 3.73
N ARG A 32 4.80 0.39 2.79
CA ARG A 32 3.41 0.36 2.30
C ARG A 32 3.30 0.98 0.92
N ALA A 33 2.30 0.59 0.16
CA ALA A 33 1.96 1.23 -1.11
C ALA A 33 0.73 2.13 -0.95
N TYR A 34 0.65 3.18 -1.76
CA TYR A 34 -0.48 4.11 -1.82
C TYR A 34 -1.02 4.23 -3.24
N ILE A 35 -2.31 4.56 -3.38
CA ILE A 35 -2.98 4.63 -4.71
C ILE A 35 -2.33 5.72 -5.58
N ASP A 36 -1.85 6.78 -4.96
CA ASP A 36 -1.19 7.94 -5.54
C ASP A 36 0.35 7.87 -5.46
N GLY A 37 0.90 6.73 -5.02
CA GLY A 37 2.33 6.50 -4.96
C GLY A 37 2.98 6.39 -6.34
N TYR A 38 4.31 6.35 -6.35
CA TYR A 38 5.07 6.09 -7.57
C TYR A 38 4.70 4.72 -8.17
N VAL A 39 4.69 4.63 -9.50
CA VAL A 39 4.35 3.39 -10.22
C VAL A 39 5.57 2.78 -10.90
N ASN A 40 5.61 1.46 -10.99
CA ASN A 40 6.62 0.75 -11.76
C ASN A 40 6.28 0.77 -13.27
N VAL A 41 7.12 0.11 -14.08
CA VAL A 41 6.95 0.02 -15.55
C VAL A 41 5.65 -0.69 -15.97
N ASP A 42 5.07 -1.51 -15.08
CA ASP A 42 3.81 -2.22 -15.29
C ASP A 42 2.59 -1.41 -14.79
N GLY A 43 2.81 -0.20 -14.28
CA GLY A 43 1.77 0.70 -13.76
C GLY A 43 1.26 0.33 -12.36
N ASN A 44 1.93 -0.56 -11.64
CA ASN A 44 1.57 -0.91 -10.26
C ASN A 44 2.27 0.04 -9.27
N PRO A 45 1.58 0.50 -8.21
CA PRO A 45 2.22 1.28 -7.14
C PRO A 45 3.38 0.51 -6.50
N ILE A 46 4.48 1.21 -6.25
CA ILE A 46 5.66 0.66 -5.56
C ILE A 46 5.56 0.92 -4.05
N CYS A 47 6.29 0.12 -3.27
CA CYS A 47 6.37 0.31 -1.84
C CYS A 47 7.16 1.56 -1.47
N GLU A 48 6.60 2.37 -0.58
CA GLU A 48 7.30 3.39 0.19
C GLU A 48 7.84 2.74 1.46
N CYS A 49 9.16 2.66 1.55
CA CYS A 49 9.86 1.96 2.63
C CYS A 49 10.07 2.85 3.86
N TYR A 50 10.05 2.21 5.03
CA TYR A 50 10.49 2.84 6.27
C TYR A 50 12.00 3.09 6.26
N SER A 51 12.46 3.95 7.18
CA SER A 51 13.87 4.32 7.28
C SER A 51 14.77 3.08 7.34
N CYS A 52 15.88 3.12 6.59
CA CYS A 52 16.87 2.05 6.47
C CYS A 52 16.42 0.77 5.74
N TYR A 53 15.24 0.76 5.12
CA TYR A 53 14.79 -0.32 4.23
C TYR A 53 14.74 0.14 2.77
N GLY A 54 14.98 -0.81 1.86
CA GLY A 54 14.92 -0.58 0.41
C GLY A 54 14.57 -1.86 -0.35
N GLY A 55 14.74 -1.82 -1.67
CA GLY A 55 14.23 -2.85 -2.58
C GLY A 55 12.78 -2.58 -2.98
N ILE A 56 12.30 -3.30 -4.00
CA ILE A 56 10.95 -3.06 -4.58
C ILE A 56 9.83 -3.36 -3.58
N ASP A 57 10.10 -4.21 -2.59
CA ASP A 57 9.18 -4.70 -1.57
C ASP A 57 9.65 -4.34 -0.14
N CYS A 58 10.62 -3.44 0.01
CA CYS A 58 11.20 -3.03 1.29
C CYS A 58 11.87 -4.15 2.11
N SER A 59 12.21 -5.29 1.51
CA SER A 59 12.86 -6.40 2.21
C SER A 59 14.35 -6.18 2.53
N LEU A 60 15.01 -5.21 1.88
CA LEU A 60 16.45 -5.02 1.98
C LEU A 60 16.78 -4.06 3.12
N PHE A 61 17.29 -4.60 4.22
CA PHE A 61 17.80 -3.79 5.34
C PHE A 61 19.21 -3.26 5.06
N SER A 62 19.41 -1.96 5.26
CA SER A 62 20.70 -1.29 5.14
C SER A 62 21.40 -1.19 6.49
N SER A 63 22.37 -2.07 6.75
CA SER A 63 23.06 -2.16 8.05
C SER A 63 23.96 -0.98 8.39
N ASN A 64 24.33 -0.16 7.39
CA ASN A 64 25.13 1.05 7.56
C ASN A 64 24.27 2.33 7.61
N CYS A 65 22.95 2.20 7.71
CA CYS A 65 22.03 3.31 7.88
C CYS A 65 21.85 3.66 9.37
N SER A 66 21.94 4.94 9.70
CA SER A 66 21.66 5.42 11.06
C SER A 66 20.16 5.47 11.30
N ALA A 67 19.71 5.00 12.47
CA ALA A 67 18.31 5.12 12.87
C ALA A 67 17.92 6.60 12.97
N ASN A 68 16.82 6.97 12.34
CA ASN A 68 16.18 8.26 12.53
C ASN A 68 15.06 8.12 13.57
N VAL A 69 15.16 8.85 14.68
CA VAL A 69 14.18 8.85 15.77
C VAL A 69 13.59 10.24 16.03
N GLU A 70 13.89 11.20 15.15
CA GLU A 70 13.26 12.51 15.17
C GLU A 70 11.89 12.40 14.46
N GLY A 71 10.83 12.73 15.19
CA GLY A 71 9.43 12.59 14.75
C GLY A 71 8.69 13.93 14.67
#